data_AF-A0A7L4CN28-F1
#
_entry.id   AF-A0A7L4CN28-F1
#
_cell.length_a   1.000
_cell.length_b   1.000
_cell.length_c   1.000
_cell.angle_alpha   90.00
_cell.angle_beta   90.00
_cell.angle_gamma   90.00
#
_symmetry.space_group_name_H-M   'P 1'
#
loop_
_entity.id
_entity.type
_entity.pdbx_description
1 polymer ?
#
loop_
_entity_poly.entity_id
_entity_poly.type
_entity_poly.pdbx_seq_one_letter_code
_entity_poly.pdbx_strand_id
1 'polypeptide(L)'
;NEKWCRDYFLSCSALRMAEIIRAELVEIMKRIELPISEPDFGSQENILSIKKSLLSGYFMHIARDVDGSGNYLMLTHKQVAQLHPFSSYYNTRKIPEWVLFHEFSISEDNSIRVVSEISPDLFVELVPQYYFSNLPPSESKDILQEVINHLSPVSTMKEEQK
;
A
#
# COMPACT_ATOMS: atom_id res chain seq x y z
N ASN A 1 12.34 -19.76 18.79
CA ASN A 1 12.33 -19.62 20.26
C ASN A 1 10.87 -19.51 20.72
N GLU A 2 10.26 -20.61 21.15
CA GLU A 2 8.81 -20.66 21.47
C GLU A 2 8.44 -19.82 22.68
N LYS A 3 9.36 -19.72 23.66
CA LYS A 3 9.18 -18.85 24.83
C LYS A 3 8.98 -17.40 24.41
N TRP A 4 9.87 -16.89 23.56
CA TRP A 4 9.77 -15.53 23.02
C TRP A 4 8.43 -15.31 22.29
N CYS A 5 7.99 -16.24 21.45
CA CYS A 5 6.70 -16.09 20.76
C CYS A 5 5.52 -15.99 21.75
N ARG A 6 5.52 -16.78 22.83
CA ARG A 6 4.51 -16.67 23.89
C ARG A 6 4.58 -15.34 24.63
N ASP A 7 5.79 -14.92 25.00
CA ASP A 7 6.02 -13.69 25.76
C ASP A 7 5.55 -12.43 24.99
N TYR A 8 5.53 -12.48 23.65
CA TYR A 8 5.12 -11.38 22.77
C TYR A 8 3.78 -11.62 22.02
N PHE A 9 3.01 -12.64 22.41
CA PHE A 9 1.70 -12.96 21.80
C PHE A 9 1.76 -13.23 20.28
N LEU A 10 2.84 -13.84 19.81
CA LEU A 10 3.07 -14.19 18.42
C LEU A 10 2.81 -15.67 18.15
N SER A 11 2.28 -15.97 16.96
CA SER A 11 2.11 -17.35 16.50
C SER A 11 3.45 -17.93 16.05
N CYS A 12 4.04 -18.82 16.86
CA CYS A 12 5.32 -19.45 16.51
C CYS A 12 5.22 -20.32 15.25
N SER A 13 4.08 -20.95 15.00
CA SER A 13 3.87 -21.75 13.78
C SER A 13 3.80 -20.88 12.54
N ALA A 14 3.10 -19.74 12.60
CA ALA A 14 3.03 -18.79 11.49
C ALA A 14 4.40 -18.20 11.16
N LEU A 15 5.18 -17.81 12.19
CA LEU A 15 6.55 -17.29 11.98
C LEU A 15 7.49 -18.33 11.37
N ARG A 16 7.42 -19.59 11.82
CA ARG A 16 8.19 -20.69 11.22
C ARG A 16 7.80 -20.91 9.75
N MET A 17 6.51 -20.87 9.45
CA MET A 17 6.03 -20.98 8.07
C MET A 17 6.54 -19.83 7.20
N ALA A 18 6.50 -18.60 7.72
CA ALA A 18 7.02 -17.43 7.02
C ALA A 18 8.53 -17.53 6.73
N GLU A 19 9.31 -18.08 7.66
CA GLU A 19 10.74 -18.35 7.46
C GLU A 19 11.00 -19.34 6.33
N ILE A 20 10.22 -20.44 6.28
CA ILE A 20 10.30 -21.44 5.19
C ILE A 20 9.95 -20.80 3.85
N ILE A 21 8.81 -20.11 3.75
CA ILE A 21 8.37 -19.46 2.51
C ILE A 21 9.41 -18.43 2.04
N ARG A 22 9.97 -17.63 2.96
CA ARG A 22 11.03 -16.67 2.63
C ARG A 22 12.26 -17.38 2.07
N ALA A 23 12.69 -18.49 2.66
CA ALA A 23 13.85 -19.24 2.17
C ALA A 23 13.61 -19.78 0.75
N GLU A 24 12.42 -20.30 0.47
CA GLU A 24 12.03 -20.76 -0.86
C GLU A 24 12.03 -19.62 -1.89
N LEU A 25 11.46 -18.47 -1.54
CA LEU A 25 11.44 -17.28 -2.40
C LEU A 25 12.87 -16.79 -2.70
N VAL A 26 13.75 -16.78 -1.70
CA VAL A 26 15.16 -16.38 -1.86
C VAL A 26 15.89 -17.31 -2.84
N GLU A 27 15.67 -18.63 -2.76
CA GLU A 27 16.26 -19.58 -3.70
C GLU A 27 15.74 -19.38 -5.13
N ILE A 28 14.44 -19.08 -5.29
CA ILE A 28 13.88 -18.72 -6.60
C ILE A 28 14.53 -17.45 -7.15
N MET A 29 14.64 -16.40 -6.33
CA MET A 29 15.26 -15.12 -6.73
C MET A 29 16.71 -15.32 -7.19
N LYS A 30 17.51 -16.09 -6.45
CA LYS A 30 18.89 -16.43 -6.84
C LYS A 30 18.92 -17.18 -8.18
N ARG A 31 18.03 -18.15 -8.37
CA ARG A 31 17.98 -18.96 -9.61
C ARG A 31 17.65 -18.12 -10.84
N ILE A 32 16.83 -17.08 -10.70
CA ILE A 32 16.50 -16.15 -11.79
C ILE A 32 17.42 -14.92 -11.83
N GLU A 33 18.51 -14.93 -11.04
CA GLU A 33 19.48 -13.84 -10.94
C GLU A 33 18.87 -12.48 -10.56
N LEU A 34 17.76 -12.51 -9.80
CA LEU A 34 17.14 -11.29 -9.28
C LEU A 34 17.97 -10.76 -8.10
N PRO A 35 18.37 -9.48 -8.10
CA PRO A 35 19.18 -8.92 -7.02
C PRO A 35 18.42 -8.93 -5.70
N ILE A 36 19.13 -9.27 -4.63
CA ILE A 36 18.63 -9.25 -3.26
C ILE A 36 19.34 -8.10 -2.53
N SER A 37 18.60 -7.07 -2.17
CA SER A 37 19.12 -5.95 -1.41
C SER A 37 19.42 -6.36 0.04
N GLU A 38 20.48 -5.81 0.61
CA GLU A 38 20.78 -5.95 2.03
C GLU A 38 19.73 -5.23 2.89
N PRO A 39 19.44 -5.71 4.12
CA PRO A 39 18.50 -5.05 5.00
C PRO A 39 19.00 -3.67 5.46
N ASP A 40 18.25 -2.61 5.18
CA ASP A 40 18.54 -1.25 5.61
C ASP A 40 17.48 -0.73 6.61
N PHE A 41 17.37 -1.39 7.75
CA PHE A 41 16.30 -1.11 8.71
C PHE A 41 16.40 0.31 9.30
N GLY A 42 15.28 1.03 9.32
CA GLY A 42 15.16 2.33 9.98
C GLY A 42 15.49 3.54 9.10
N SER A 43 15.99 3.34 7.87
CA SER A 43 16.18 4.44 6.93
C SER A 43 14.85 4.88 6.30
N GLN A 44 14.73 6.17 5.98
CA GLN A 44 13.56 6.71 5.27
C GLN A 44 13.44 6.12 3.86
N GLU A 45 14.57 5.82 3.23
CA GLU A 45 14.64 5.21 1.90
C GLU A 45 14.13 3.77 1.91
N ASN A 46 14.45 2.98 2.94
CA ASN A 46 13.91 1.62 3.08
C ASN A 46 12.39 1.64 3.33
N ILE A 47 11.90 2.55 4.18
CA ILE A 47 10.44 2.72 4.39
C ILE A 47 9.75 3.05 3.07
N LEU A 48 10.30 3.99 2.31
CA LEU A 48 9.77 4.36 1.00
C LEU A 48 9.81 3.16 0.04
N SER A 49 10.94 2.45 -0.05
CA SER A 49 11.11 1.28 -0.92
C SER A 49 10.08 0.19 -0.63
N ILE A 50 9.84 -0.12 0.65
CA ILE A 50 8.80 -1.08 1.06
C ILE A 50 7.41 -0.61 0.58
N LYS A 51 7.07 0.67 0.76
CA LYS A 51 5.80 1.22 0.25
C LYS A 51 5.70 1.11 -1.27
N LYS A 52 6.80 1.39 -2.01
CA LYS A 52 6.84 1.24 -3.46
C LYS A 52 6.58 -0.22 -3.87
N SER A 53 7.23 -1.16 -3.21
CA SER A 53 7.02 -2.59 -3.45
C SER A 53 5.59 -3.03 -3.16
N LEU A 54 4.98 -2.58 -2.07
CA LEU A 54 3.58 -2.90 -1.75
C LEU A 54 2.63 -2.38 -2.84
N LEU A 55 2.80 -1.12 -3.25
CA LEU A 55 2.00 -0.50 -4.30
C LEU A 55 2.11 -1.24 -5.63
N SER A 56 3.30 -1.75 -5.99
CA SER A 56 3.47 -2.49 -7.24
C SER A 56 2.57 -3.74 -7.36
N GLY A 57 2.24 -4.38 -6.23
CA GLY A 57 1.37 -5.57 -6.20
C GLY A 57 -0.09 -5.28 -5.80
N TYR A 58 -0.33 -4.22 -5.03
CA TYR A 58 -1.63 -3.93 -4.39
C TYR A 58 -2.25 -2.60 -4.82
N PHE A 59 -1.84 -2.01 -5.94
CA PHE A 59 -2.36 -0.72 -6.41
C PHE A 59 -3.88 -0.68 -6.65
N MET A 60 -4.54 -1.83 -6.78
CA MET A 60 -6.00 -1.92 -6.88
C MET A 60 -6.72 -1.94 -5.53
N HIS A 61 -5.99 -2.18 -4.43
CA HIS A 61 -6.53 -2.28 -3.07
C HIS A 61 -6.26 -0.99 -2.30
N ILE A 62 -6.80 0.11 -2.83
CA ILE A 62 -6.65 1.45 -2.26
C ILE A 62 -8.00 1.96 -1.80
N ALA A 63 -8.01 2.59 -0.64
CA ALA A 63 -9.17 3.26 -0.10
C ALA A 63 -8.78 4.63 0.48
N ARG A 64 -9.76 5.54 0.51
CA ARG A 64 -9.61 6.90 1.04
C ARG A 64 -10.70 7.20 2.05
N ASP A 65 -10.34 7.75 3.20
CA ASP A 65 -11.28 8.37 4.13
C ASP A 65 -11.66 9.76 3.59
N VAL A 66 -12.90 9.91 3.10
CA VAL A 66 -13.33 11.11 2.36
C VAL A 66 -13.80 12.24 3.27
N ASP A 67 -14.31 11.92 4.45
CA ASP A 67 -14.94 12.88 5.37
C ASP A 67 -14.24 12.93 6.75
N GLY A 68 -13.17 12.16 6.93
CA GLY A 68 -12.41 12.09 8.17
C GLY A 68 -13.15 11.33 9.28
N SER A 69 -14.24 10.63 8.96
CA SER A 69 -15.02 9.85 9.91
C SER A 69 -14.53 8.41 10.07
N GLY A 70 -13.46 8.03 9.35
CA GLY A 70 -12.95 6.66 9.32
C GLY A 70 -13.72 5.73 8.38
N ASN A 71 -14.56 6.29 7.50
CA ASN A 71 -15.29 5.56 6.48
C ASN A 71 -14.49 5.58 5.16
N TYR A 72 -13.73 4.51 4.94
CA TYR A 72 -12.86 4.39 3.78
C TYR A 72 -13.63 3.93 2.55
N LEU A 73 -13.62 4.77 1.52
CA LEU A 73 -14.18 4.46 0.21
C LEU A 73 -13.10 3.83 -0.69
N MET A 74 -13.35 2.62 -1.16
CA MET A 74 -12.48 1.94 -2.12
C MET A 74 -12.58 2.58 -3.50
N LEU A 75 -11.42 2.80 -4.12
CA LEU A 75 -11.32 3.52 -5.39
C LEU A 75 -11.98 2.78 -6.56
N THR A 76 -11.82 1.45 -6.63
CA THR A 76 -12.27 0.63 -7.77
C THR A 76 -13.76 0.29 -7.73
N HIS A 77 -14.26 -0.13 -6.56
CA HIS A 77 -15.60 -0.72 -6.44
C HIS A 77 -16.60 0.15 -5.66
N LYS A 78 -16.19 1.35 -5.21
CA LYS A 78 -17.00 2.27 -4.39
C LYS A 78 -17.63 1.61 -3.15
N GLN A 79 -17.02 0.54 -2.64
CA GLN A 79 -17.42 -0.05 -1.38
C GLN A 79 -16.88 0.77 -0.23
N VAL A 80 -17.69 0.96 0.80
CA VAL A 80 -17.30 1.62 2.03
C VAL A 80 -16.95 0.55 3.06
N ALA A 81 -15.83 0.77 3.76
CA ALA A 81 -15.36 -0.09 4.84
C ALA A 81 -14.69 0.75 5.93
N GLN A 82 -14.62 0.20 7.13
CA GLN A 82 -13.88 0.80 8.24
C GLN A 82 -12.56 0.06 8.47
N LEU A 83 -11.63 0.72 9.15
CA LEU A 83 -10.44 0.03 9.65
C LEU A 83 -10.87 -1.04 10.64
N HIS A 84 -10.33 -2.25 10.50
CA HIS A 84 -10.57 -3.28 11.49
C HIS A 84 -10.13 -2.82 12.90
N PRO A 85 -10.84 -3.16 13.99
CA PRO A 85 -10.50 -2.70 15.36
C PRO A 85 -9.09 -3.06 15.85
N PHE A 86 -8.46 -4.09 15.26
CA PHE A 86 -7.08 -4.48 15.55
C PHE A 86 -6.03 -3.76 14.69
N SER A 87 -6.44 -2.86 13.81
CA SER A 87 -5.52 -2.01 13.06
C SER A 87 -4.75 -1.13 14.02
N SER A 88 -3.44 -0.97 13.78
CA SER A 88 -2.60 -0.04 14.54
C SER A 88 -3.06 1.41 14.41
N TYR A 89 -3.89 1.73 13.41
CA TYR A 89 -4.43 3.08 13.17
C TYR A 89 -5.77 3.34 13.88
N TYR A 90 -6.50 2.30 14.32
CA TYR A 90 -7.90 2.41 14.76
C TYR A 90 -8.12 3.41 15.91
N ASN A 91 -7.20 3.48 16.87
CA ASN A 91 -7.28 4.39 18.03
C ASN A 91 -6.15 5.43 18.04
N THR A 92 -5.62 5.80 16.88
CA THR A 92 -4.52 6.76 16.80
C THR A 92 -5.02 8.18 16.58
N ARG A 93 -4.24 9.17 17.03
CA ARG A 93 -4.55 10.59 16.78
C ARG A 93 -4.42 10.98 15.31
N LYS A 94 -3.67 10.21 14.52
CA LYS A 94 -3.42 10.47 13.10
C LYS A 94 -3.91 9.27 12.29
N ILE A 95 -5.18 9.33 11.92
CA ILE A 95 -5.79 8.37 10.99
C ILE A 95 -5.34 8.75 9.57
N PRO A 96 -4.77 7.82 8.79
CA PRO A 96 -4.27 8.11 7.46
C PRO A 96 -5.43 8.27 6.46
N GLU A 97 -5.46 9.37 5.72
CA GLU A 97 -6.51 9.62 4.73
C GLU A 97 -6.46 8.59 3.58
N TRP A 98 -5.26 8.28 3.08
CA TRP A 98 -5.05 7.36 1.96
C TRP A 98 -4.36 6.09 2.44
N VAL A 99 -4.95 4.94 2.11
CA VAL A 99 -4.44 3.66 2.57
C VAL A 99 -4.44 2.60 1.47
N LEU A 100 -3.42 1.77 1.52
CA LEU A 100 -3.39 0.44 0.91
C LEU A 100 -3.85 -0.59 1.94
N PHE A 101 -4.61 -1.59 1.51
CA PHE A 101 -5.04 -2.70 2.36
C PHE A 101 -4.76 -4.07 1.72
N HIS A 102 -4.53 -5.09 2.56
CA HIS A 102 -4.33 -6.46 2.08
C HIS A 102 -5.66 -7.19 1.91
N GLU A 103 -6.52 -7.11 2.93
CA GLU A 103 -7.77 -7.88 2.99
C GLU A 103 -8.97 -6.97 3.14
N PHE A 104 -10.05 -7.38 2.50
CA PHE A 104 -11.38 -6.82 2.67
C PHE A 104 -12.33 -7.93 3.11
N SER A 105 -13.11 -7.69 4.17
CA SER A 105 -14.10 -8.62 4.67
C SER A 105 -15.49 -8.00 4.61
N ILE A 106 -16.41 -8.69 3.94
CA ILE A 106 -17.85 -8.36 3.94
C ILE A 106 -18.49 -9.11 5.10
N SER A 107 -18.94 -8.38 6.12
CA SER A 107 -19.63 -8.95 7.28
C SER A 107 -20.79 -8.04 7.70
N GLU A 108 -21.16 -8.00 8.99
CA GLU A 108 -22.13 -7.01 9.49
C GLU A 108 -21.61 -5.58 9.30
N ASP A 109 -20.31 -5.38 9.61
CA ASP A 109 -19.56 -4.18 9.26
C ASP A 109 -18.45 -4.53 8.28
N ASN A 110 -18.45 -3.89 7.11
CA ASN A 110 -17.39 -4.01 6.13
C ASN A 110 -16.06 -3.51 6.73
N SER A 111 -15.01 -4.32 6.68
CA SER A 111 -13.71 -3.94 7.26
C SER A 111 -12.52 -4.22 6.35
N ILE A 112 -11.52 -3.35 6.42
CA ILE A 112 -10.21 -3.52 5.78
C ILE A 112 -9.15 -3.88 6.84
N ARG A 113 -8.25 -4.82 6.49
CA ARG A 113 -7.19 -5.34 7.38
C ARG A 113 -5.82 -5.24 6.73
N VAL A 114 -4.79 -5.21 7.58
CA VAL A 114 -3.37 -5.04 7.22
C VAL A 114 -3.22 -3.82 6.31
N VAL A 115 -3.27 -2.66 6.96
CA VAL A 115 -3.41 -1.36 6.31
C VAL A 115 -2.08 -0.61 6.38
N SER A 116 -1.71 0.10 5.32
CA SER A 116 -0.52 0.95 5.25
C SER A 116 -0.86 2.32 4.70
N GLU A 117 -0.44 3.39 5.37
CA GLU A 117 -0.54 4.77 4.89
C GLU A 117 0.26 4.95 3.60
N ILE A 118 -0.36 5.52 2.58
CA ILE A 118 0.26 5.94 1.33
C ILE A 118 0.00 7.43 1.09
N SER A 119 0.75 8.04 0.17
CA SER A 119 0.43 9.38 -0.33
C SER A 119 -0.11 9.30 -1.77
N PRO A 120 -0.98 10.24 -2.18
CA PRO A 120 -1.42 10.37 -3.57
C PRO A 120 -0.24 10.49 -4.55
N ASP A 121 0.79 11.27 -4.20
CA ASP A 121 1.98 11.47 -5.04
C ASP A 121 2.70 10.14 -5.32
N LEU A 122 2.95 9.36 -4.27
CA LEU A 122 3.63 8.06 -4.39
C LEU A 122 2.78 7.07 -5.18
N PHE A 123 1.46 7.14 -5.01
CA PHE A 123 0.53 6.29 -5.74
C PHE A 123 0.53 6.59 -7.24
N VAL A 124 0.45 7.87 -7.60
CA VAL A 124 0.49 8.33 -9.00
C VAL A 124 1.83 8.02 -9.66
N GLU A 125 2.95 8.14 -8.95
CA GLU A 125 4.30 7.85 -9.48
C GLU A 125 4.44 6.38 -9.94
N LEU A 126 3.80 5.44 -9.24
CA LEU A 126 4.07 4.00 -9.40
C LEU A 126 3.04 3.26 -10.23
N VAL A 127 1.83 3.81 -10.34
CA VAL A 127 0.69 3.07 -10.87
C VAL A 127 0.49 3.40 -12.35
N PRO A 128 0.16 2.39 -13.18
CA PRO A 128 -0.03 2.63 -14.61
C PRO A 128 -1.12 3.66 -14.90
N GLN A 129 -0.86 4.57 -15.85
CA GLN A 129 -1.80 5.64 -16.21
C GLN A 129 -3.21 5.14 -16.57
N TYR A 130 -3.31 3.96 -17.21
CA TYR A 130 -4.61 3.38 -17.58
C TYR A 130 -5.49 3.08 -16.37
N TYR A 131 -4.90 2.80 -15.20
CA TYR A 131 -5.67 2.54 -13.99
C TYR A 131 -6.48 3.78 -13.59
N PHE A 132 -5.84 4.94 -13.57
CA PHE A 132 -6.48 6.23 -13.22
C PHE A 132 -7.58 6.61 -14.20
N SER A 133 -7.36 6.44 -15.50
CA SER A 133 -8.36 6.72 -16.54
C SER A 133 -9.64 5.90 -16.33
N ASN A 134 -9.50 4.64 -15.89
CA ASN A 134 -10.60 3.71 -15.65
C ASN A 134 -11.24 3.81 -14.27
N LEU A 135 -10.71 4.64 -13.36
CA LEU A 135 -11.36 4.87 -12.07
C LEU A 135 -12.75 5.47 -12.29
N PRO A 136 -13.75 5.07 -11.50
CA PRO A 136 -15.06 5.68 -11.59
C PRO A 136 -15.02 7.13 -11.09
N PRO A 137 -15.92 8.01 -11.57
CA PRO A 137 -16.00 9.40 -11.12
C PRO A 137 -16.16 9.48 -9.60
N SER A 138 -15.28 10.24 -8.95
CA SER A 138 -15.21 10.44 -7.50
C SER A 138 -14.25 11.58 -7.17
N GLU A 139 -14.42 12.21 -5.99
CA GLU A 139 -13.48 13.20 -5.48
C GLU A 139 -12.04 12.66 -5.41
N SER A 140 -11.87 11.39 -5.02
CA SER A 140 -10.56 10.72 -5.03
C SER A 140 -9.93 10.70 -6.42
N LYS A 141 -10.73 10.49 -7.48
CA LYS A 141 -10.24 10.54 -8.87
C LYS A 141 -9.81 11.95 -9.24
N ASP A 142 -10.57 12.96 -8.84
CA ASP A 142 -10.26 14.37 -9.13
C ASP A 142 -8.95 14.79 -8.48
N ILE A 143 -8.73 14.44 -7.19
CA ILE A 143 -7.47 14.68 -6.48
C ILE A 143 -6.29 14.01 -7.18
N LEU A 144 -6.44 12.74 -7.58
CA LEU A 144 -5.38 12.03 -8.30
C LEU A 144 -5.08 12.68 -9.65
N GLN A 145 -6.10 13.20 -10.35
CA GLN A 145 -5.91 13.91 -11.60
C GLN A 145 -5.17 15.24 -11.41
N GLU A 146 -5.44 15.97 -10.33
CA GLU A 146 -4.67 17.17 -9.96
C GLU A 146 -3.19 16.83 -9.72
N VAL A 147 -2.92 15.78 -8.94
CA VAL A 147 -1.55 15.30 -8.69
C VAL A 147 -0.85 14.92 -10.00
N ILE A 148 -1.53 14.19 -10.90
CA ILE A 148 -1.01 13.87 -12.24
C ILE A 148 -0.66 15.14 -13.02
N ASN A 149 -1.53 16.16 -12.99
CA ASN A 149 -1.32 17.42 -13.70
C ASN A 149 -0.14 18.24 -13.12
N HIS A 150 0.09 18.14 -11.81
CA HIS A 150 1.21 18.79 -11.15
C HIS A 150 2.55 18.08 -11.38
N LEU A 151 2.52 16.76 -11.55
CA LEU A 151 3.71 15.97 -11.90
C LEU A 151 4.08 16.06 -13.39
N SER A 152 3.17 16.54 -14.24
CA SER A 152 3.34 16.57 -15.70
C SER A 152 3.97 17.82 -16.37
N PRO A 153 4.78 18.71 -15.73
CA PRO A 153 5.41 19.81 -16.48
C PRO A 153 6.96 19.74 -16.65
N VAL A 154 7.57 18.65 -17.16
CA VAL A 154 8.95 18.67 -17.76
C VAL A 154 9.20 17.47 -18.73
N SER A 155 8.44 17.31 -19.81
CA SER A 155 8.86 16.42 -20.91
C SER A 155 8.62 16.98 -22.32
N THR A 156 7.93 18.12 -22.46
CA THR A 156 7.58 18.73 -23.76
C THR A 156 8.42 19.96 -24.14
N MET A 157 9.53 20.28 -23.46
CA MET A 157 10.39 21.45 -23.80
C MET A 157 11.85 21.10 -24.16
N LYS A 158 12.14 19.91 -24.70
CA LYS A 158 13.50 19.57 -25.19
C LYS A 158 13.62 19.06 -26.62
N GLU A 159 12.55 19.14 -27.42
CA GLU A 159 12.63 18.82 -28.86
C GLU A 159 12.11 20.00 -29.70
N GLU A 160 12.74 21.17 -29.59
CA GLU A 160 12.61 22.23 -30.60
C GLU A 160 13.72 23.28 -30.39
N GLN A 161 14.97 22.86 -30.58
CA GLN A 161 16.12 23.72 -30.97
C GLN A 161 17.39 22.88 -31.15
N LYS A 162 17.49 22.19 -32.29
CA LYS A 162 18.69 22.21 -33.14
C LYS A 162 18.44 21.58 -34.50
#